data_AF-A0A949G903-F1
#
_entry.id   AF-A0A949G903-F1
#
_cell.length_a   1.000
_cell.length_b   1.000
_cell.length_c   1.000
_cell.angle_alpha   90.00
_cell.angle_beta   90.00
_cell.angle_gamma   90.00
#
_symmetry.space_group_name_H-M   'P 1'
#
loop_
_entity.id
_entity.type
_entity.pdbx_description
1 polymer ?
#
loop_
_entity_poly.entity_id
_entity_poly.type
_entity_poly.pdbx_seq_one_letter_code
_entity_poly.pdbx_strand_id
1 'polypeptide(L)'
;MNEFIQKSMLVFQDPALRKRIGFTVLMLVAFRALAAIPIPGVDAANLAKLLSSSQLFGFLNIFSGGGLSNLSIVMLGVGPFITASIIVQLLTMIFPSWKALMHDEGEAGRIKLSQYSRVLGAPLAIIQAIGFLILLQSQAVLPHITIAAFSINVIVITAGSILLMWLGELISEFGIGNGVSLIIFAGIVSRLPRDLVQFSAQYNPANLPFYLGVLVVAVLAVAGVVYVTEAERSVPVTYAKQVRGNKVYGGSSTYLPLRLNQSGVIPIIFALSILLFPQIIFGAIGNLAGHPTIAGLSKAISGWLTPPSWPYGILYFLMVVLFTYFYTAVTFDPKLISENLQRTGAFIPGVRPGDHTEQHLGNIVTRITLVGAVFLGVVAILPLVIQTFSPDNSQTLAIGGTGLLIVVSVVIDLLKKVDAQVAMREY
;
A
#
# COMPACT_ATOMS: atom_id res chain seq x y z
N MET A 1 -21.89 -15.96 10.53
CA MET A 1 -22.48 -14.70 11.06
C MET A 1 -22.42 -14.64 12.59
N ASN A 2 -22.74 -15.71 13.32
CA ASN A 2 -22.64 -15.73 14.80
C ASN A 2 -21.19 -15.58 15.34
N GLU A 3 -20.19 -16.18 14.68
CA GLU A 3 -18.78 -15.98 15.07
C GLU A 3 -18.30 -14.53 14.92
N PHE A 4 -18.70 -13.82 13.85
CA PHE A 4 -18.28 -12.42 13.63
C PHE A 4 -18.87 -11.50 14.70
N ILE A 5 -20.14 -11.70 15.06
CA ILE A 5 -20.81 -10.91 16.10
C ILE A 5 -20.21 -11.23 17.48
N GLN A 6 -19.99 -12.51 17.81
CA GLN A 6 -19.33 -12.89 19.07
C GLN A 6 -17.89 -12.38 19.17
N LYS A 7 -17.10 -12.51 18.09
CA LYS A 7 -15.73 -11.98 18.04
C LYS A 7 -15.70 -10.46 18.13
N SER A 8 -16.60 -9.75 17.45
CA SER A 8 -16.69 -8.29 17.58
C SER A 8 -17.03 -7.89 19.02
N MET A 9 -17.91 -8.63 19.69
CA MET A 9 -18.27 -8.39 21.09
C MET A 9 -17.11 -8.70 22.05
N LEU A 10 -16.32 -9.76 21.81
CA LEU A 10 -15.10 -10.08 22.55
C LEU A 10 -14.01 -9.00 22.40
N VAL A 11 -13.86 -8.44 21.20
CA VAL A 11 -12.93 -7.31 20.94
C VAL A 11 -13.32 -6.07 21.74
N PHE A 12 -14.61 -5.80 21.91
CA PHE A 12 -15.09 -4.68 22.74
C PHE A 12 -15.05 -4.94 24.24
N GLN A 13 -15.05 -6.21 24.67
CA GLN A 13 -14.95 -6.59 26.08
C GLN A 13 -13.52 -6.55 26.61
N ASP A 14 -12.51 -6.76 25.75
CA ASP A 14 -11.12 -6.74 26.16
C ASP A 14 -10.62 -5.29 26.45
N PRO A 15 -10.24 -4.97 27.69
CA PRO A 15 -9.77 -3.64 28.05
C PRO A 15 -8.45 -3.25 27.37
N ALA A 16 -7.59 -4.22 27.02
CA ALA A 16 -6.33 -3.97 26.32
C ALA A 16 -6.56 -3.66 24.84
N LEU A 17 -7.34 -4.49 24.14
CA LEU A 17 -7.72 -4.24 22.75
C LEU A 17 -8.50 -2.93 22.61
N ARG A 18 -9.45 -2.66 23.51
CA ARG A 18 -10.21 -1.41 23.52
C ARG A 18 -9.31 -0.18 23.67
N LYS A 19 -8.28 -0.23 24.53
CA LYS A 19 -7.30 0.87 24.65
C LYS A 19 -6.52 1.07 23.36
N ARG A 20 -6.07 -0.01 22.70
CA ARG A 20 -5.33 0.06 21.43
C ARG A 20 -6.20 0.57 20.27
N ILE A 21 -7.45 0.12 20.18
CA ILE A 21 -8.44 0.62 19.21
C ILE A 21 -8.73 2.10 19.48
N GLY A 22 -9.00 2.45 20.74
CA GLY A 22 -9.26 3.84 21.14
C GLY A 22 -8.09 4.76 20.81
N PHE A 23 -6.86 4.32 21.06
CA PHE A 23 -5.64 5.04 20.68
C PHE A 23 -5.53 5.21 19.16
N THR A 24 -5.79 4.15 18.40
CA THR A 24 -5.77 4.17 16.93
C THR A 24 -6.80 5.16 16.38
N VAL A 25 -8.03 5.13 16.88
CA VAL A 25 -9.10 6.06 16.48
C VAL A 25 -8.73 7.50 16.84
N LEU A 26 -8.21 7.74 18.04
CA LEU A 26 -7.76 9.07 18.46
C LEU A 26 -6.67 9.62 17.54
N MET A 27 -5.69 8.79 17.17
CA MET A 27 -4.64 9.18 16.24
C MET A 27 -5.18 9.44 14.81
N LEU A 28 -6.15 8.66 14.34
CA LEU A 28 -6.82 8.91 13.06
C LEU A 28 -7.63 10.22 13.07
N VAL A 29 -8.25 10.58 14.20
CA VAL A 29 -8.92 11.88 14.39
C VAL A 29 -7.89 13.01 14.40
N ALA A 30 -6.74 12.84 15.07
CA ALA A 30 -5.65 13.81 15.04
C ALA A 30 -5.09 14.02 13.62
N PHE A 31 -4.86 12.94 12.87
CA PHE A 31 -4.50 12.98 11.46
C PHE A 31 -5.51 13.79 10.64
N ARG A 32 -6.81 13.58 10.88
CA ARG A 32 -7.88 14.31 10.19
C ARG A 32 -7.89 15.80 10.51
N ALA A 33 -7.69 16.16 11.77
CA ALA A 33 -7.58 17.55 12.18
C ALA A 33 -6.40 18.24 11.47
N LEU A 34 -5.25 17.57 11.37
CA LEU A 34 -4.07 18.08 10.66
C LEU A 34 -4.30 18.22 9.16
N ALA A 35 -5.00 17.27 8.53
CA ALA A 35 -5.36 17.33 7.11
C ALA A 35 -6.41 18.42 6.79
N ALA A 36 -7.05 19.01 7.81
CA ALA A 36 -7.99 20.12 7.65
C ALA A 36 -7.32 21.50 7.75
N ILE A 37 -6.08 21.60 8.23
CA ILE A 37 -5.37 22.88 8.39
C ILE A 37 -4.68 23.23 7.05
N PRO A 38 -5.16 24.25 6.30
CA PRO A 38 -4.57 24.64 5.02
C PRO A 38 -3.28 25.42 5.21
N ILE A 39 -2.40 25.36 4.20
CA ILE A 39 -1.21 26.21 4.12
C ILE A 39 -1.65 27.63 3.69
N PRO A 40 -1.06 28.69 4.26
CA PRO A 40 -1.37 30.07 3.87
C PRO A 40 -0.99 30.34 2.39
N GLY A 41 -1.88 31.04 1.67
CA GLY A 41 -1.64 31.52 0.30
C GLY A 41 -2.22 30.67 -0.83
N VAL A 42 -3.16 29.76 -0.52
CA VAL A 42 -3.76 28.83 -1.50
C VAL A 42 -5.09 29.34 -2.07
N ASP A 43 -5.24 29.25 -3.40
CA ASP A 43 -6.55 29.35 -4.05
C ASP A 43 -7.22 27.95 -4.15
N ALA A 44 -8.21 27.72 -3.29
CA ALA A 44 -8.94 26.46 -3.23
C ALA A 44 -9.76 26.18 -4.51
N ALA A 45 -10.18 27.22 -5.25
CA ALA A 45 -10.98 27.06 -6.45
C ALA A 45 -10.14 26.54 -7.64
N ASN A 46 -8.92 27.06 -7.81
CA ASN A 46 -8.00 26.58 -8.84
C ASN A 46 -7.45 25.18 -8.51
N LEU A 47 -7.24 24.90 -7.23
CA LEU A 47 -6.86 23.56 -6.76
C LEU A 47 -7.94 22.51 -7.11
N ALA A 48 -9.21 22.81 -6.85
CA ALA A 48 -10.32 21.90 -7.17
C ALA A 48 -10.40 21.61 -8.68
N LYS A 49 -10.16 22.62 -9.52
CA LYS A 49 -10.11 22.47 -10.98
C LYS A 49 -8.94 21.57 -11.41
N LEU A 50 -7.75 21.74 -10.85
CA LEU A 50 -6.61 20.87 -11.18
C LEU A 50 -6.79 19.42 -10.71
N LEU A 51 -7.35 19.22 -9.52
CA LEU A 51 -7.65 17.88 -9.03
C LEU A 51 -8.69 17.17 -9.91
N SER A 52 -9.62 17.92 -10.50
CA SER A 52 -10.61 17.37 -11.44
C SER A 52 -10.07 17.12 -12.84
N SER A 53 -8.98 17.81 -13.24
CA SER A 53 -8.42 17.70 -14.59
C SER A 53 -7.33 16.65 -14.70
N SER A 54 -6.63 16.32 -13.59
CA SER A 54 -5.48 15.44 -13.62
C SER A 54 -5.59 14.28 -12.63
N GLN A 55 -5.71 13.08 -13.21
CA GLN A 55 -5.80 11.81 -12.50
C GLN A 55 -4.54 11.49 -11.67
N LEU A 56 -3.37 12.00 -12.07
CA LEU A 56 -2.12 11.96 -11.30
C LEU A 56 -2.31 12.59 -9.90
N PHE A 57 -2.84 13.81 -9.85
CA PHE A 57 -3.10 14.48 -8.57
C PHE A 57 -4.20 13.77 -7.78
N GLY A 58 -5.16 13.13 -8.45
CA GLY A 58 -6.14 12.24 -7.81
C GLY A 58 -5.51 11.07 -7.04
N PHE A 59 -4.57 10.35 -7.66
CA PHE A 59 -3.83 9.26 -7.00
C PHE A 59 -2.93 9.75 -5.88
N LEU A 60 -2.20 10.85 -6.09
CA LEU A 60 -1.39 11.48 -5.04
C LEU A 60 -2.25 11.93 -3.86
N ASN A 61 -3.44 12.45 -4.14
CA ASN A 61 -4.38 12.81 -3.10
C ASN A 61 -4.79 11.56 -2.31
N ILE A 62 -5.11 10.43 -2.95
CA ILE A 62 -5.43 9.17 -2.24
C ILE A 62 -4.33 8.82 -1.22
N PHE A 63 -3.07 8.83 -1.65
CA PHE A 63 -1.94 8.51 -0.78
C PHE A 63 -1.69 9.54 0.33
N SER A 64 -2.07 10.81 0.10
CA SER A 64 -2.05 11.84 1.15
C SER A 64 -3.29 11.86 2.03
N GLY A 65 -4.23 10.96 1.80
CA GLY A 65 -5.44 10.80 2.59
C GLY A 65 -6.39 12.01 2.63
N GLY A 66 -6.26 12.94 1.68
CA GLY A 66 -7.07 14.16 1.60
C GLY A 66 -6.24 15.42 1.78
N GLY A 67 -4.97 15.27 2.15
CA GLY A 67 -4.10 16.40 2.42
C GLY A 67 -3.89 17.29 1.21
N LEU A 68 -3.93 16.74 -0.02
CA LEU A 68 -3.77 17.50 -1.25
C LEU A 68 -5.05 18.22 -1.67
N SER A 69 -6.24 17.67 -1.41
CA SER A 69 -7.52 18.34 -1.72
C SER A 69 -7.77 19.63 -0.94
N ASN A 70 -7.19 19.76 0.24
CA ASN A 70 -7.28 20.96 1.07
C ASN A 70 -5.97 21.76 1.09
N LEU A 71 -4.94 21.34 0.32
CA LEU A 71 -3.56 21.82 0.43
C LEU A 71 -3.14 22.04 1.89
N SER A 72 -3.34 21.00 2.68
CA SER A 72 -3.04 21.02 4.11
C SER A 72 -1.53 20.98 4.37
N ILE A 73 -1.16 21.25 5.62
CA ILE A 73 0.21 21.02 6.14
C ILE A 73 0.70 19.59 5.84
N VAL A 74 -0.24 18.66 5.62
CA VAL A 74 -0.04 17.24 5.39
C VAL A 74 -0.17 16.86 3.91
N MET A 75 0.03 17.80 2.98
CA MET A 75 -0.10 17.60 1.53
C MET A 75 0.57 16.33 0.98
N LEU A 76 1.80 16.04 1.42
CA LEU A 76 2.58 14.87 0.95
C LEU A 76 2.15 13.55 1.61
N GLY A 77 1.40 13.64 2.71
CA GLY A 77 0.99 12.49 3.51
C GLY A 77 2.17 11.65 4.00
N VAL A 78 1.97 10.33 3.94
CA VAL A 78 2.97 9.30 4.25
C VAL A 78 3.82 8.91 3.02
N GLY A 79 3.60 9.55 1.87
CA GLY A 79 4.26 9.24 0.60
C GLY A 79 5.80 9.20 0.68
N PRO A 80 6.47 10.24 1.20
CA PRO A 80 7.94 10.26 1.31
C PRO A 80 8.48 9.09 2.13
N PHE A 81 7.82 8.74 3.23
CA PHE A 81 8.21 7.61 4.07
C PHE A 81 8.02 6.26 3.35
N ILE A 82 6.91 6.10 2.62
CA ILE A 82 6.69 4.90 1.79
C ILE A 82 7.82 4.79 0.75
N THR A 83 8.14 5.86 0.04
CA THR A 83 9.27 5.87 -0.92
C THR A 83 10.60 5.51 -0.24
N ALA A 84 10.88 6.04 0.94
CA ALA A 84 12.08 5.71 1.69
C ALA A 84 12.13 4.23 2.09
N SER A 85 11.01 3.68 2.58
CA SER A 85 10.90 2.27 2.95
C SER A 85 11.09 1.34 1.75
N ILE A 86 10.59 1.73 0.58
CA ILE A 86 10.83 1.02 -0.70
C ILE A 86 12.31 1.00 -1.01
N ILE A 87 12.99 2.15 -0.93
CA ILE A 87 14.42 2.25 -1.23
C ILE A 87 15.22 1.36 -0.28
N VAL A 88 14.92 1.40 1.02
CA VAL A 88 15.58 0.52 2.01
C VAL A 88 15.32 -0.94 1.69
N GLN A 89 14.08 -1.31 1.35
CA GLN A 89 13.74 -2.69 1.02
C GLN A 89 14.46 -3.16 -0.26
N LEU A 90 14.61 -2.30 -1.27
CA LEU A 90 15.42 -2.58 -2.46
C LEU A 90 16.91 -2.74 -2.12
N LEU A 91 17.45 -1.87 -1.27
CA LEU A 91 18.84 -1.92 -0.83
C LEU A 91 19.16 -3.19 -0.04
N THR A 92 18.22 -3.74 0.73
CA THR A 92 18.44 -5.00 1.47
C THR A 92 18.74 -6.18 0.56
N MET A 93 18.28 -6.19 -0.68
CA MET A 93 18.55 -7.27 -1.64
C MET A 93 19.90 -7.09 -2.33
N ILE A 94 20.30 -5.84 -2.59
CA ILE A 94 21.58 -5.52 -3.25
C ILE A 94 22.73 -5.71 -2.26
N PHE A 95 22.54 -5.34 -1.00
CA PHE A 95 23.56 -5.39 0.04
C PHE A 95 23.31 -6.56 1.00
N PRO A 96 24.09 -7.65 0.94
CA PRO A 96 23.89 -8.83 1.80
C PRO A 96 24.03 -8.51 3.29
N SER A 97 24.80 -7.48 3.67
CA SER A 97 24.90 -7.01 5.06
C SER A 97 23.57 -6.49 5.60
N TRP A 98 22.75 -5.85 4.76
CA TRP A 98 21.42 -5.36 5.14
C TRP A 98 20.41 -6.50 5.18
N LYS A 99 20.57 -7.51 4.31
CA LYS A 99 19.78 -8.76 4.39
C LYS A 99 20.05 -9.51 5.69
N ALA A 100 21.32 -9.66 6.08
CA ALA A 100 21.75 -10.28 7.33
C ALA A 100 21.13 -9.55 8.53
N LEU A 101 21.16 -8.21 8.52
CA LEU A 101 20.56 -7.41 9.58
C LEU A 101 19.03 -7.65 9.71
N MET A 102 18.31 -7.80 8.60
CA MET A 102 16.87 -8.10 8.61
C MET A 102 16.53 -9.49 9.18
N HIS A 103 17.42 -10.46 9.00
CA HIS A 103 17.13 -11.88 9.25
C HIS A 103 17.82 -12.42 10.51
N ASP A 104 19.07 -12.05 10.76
CA ASP A 104 19.89 -12.57 11.86
C ASP A 104 19.62 -11.86 13.19
N GLU A 105 19.28 -10.57 13.16
CA GLU A 105 18.97 -9.77 14.36
C GLU A 105 17.47 -9.75 14.74
N GLY A 106 16.61 -10.43 13.97
CA GLY A 106 15.17 -10.54 14.25
C GLY A 106 14.46 -9.18 14.33
N GLU A 107 13.80 -8.90 15.46
CA GLU A 107 13.06 -7.64 15.67
C GLU A 107 13.99 -6.41 15.76
N ALA A 108 15.16 -6.55 16.37
CA ALA A 108 16.12 -5.44 16.49
C ALA A 108 16.61 -4.95 15.12
N GLY A 109 16.82 -5.90 14.20
CA GLY A 109 17.19 -5.61 12.82
C GLY A 109 16.09 -4.88 12.04
N ARG A 110 14.83 -5.30 12.21
CA ARG A 110 13.67 -4.63 11.60
C ARG A 110 13.52 -3.19 12.09
N ILE A 111 13.76 -2.94 13.38
CA ILE A 111 13.74 -1.59 13.96
C ILE A 111 14.84 -0.73 13.33
N LYS A 112 16.07 -1.25 13.19
CA LYS A 112 17.19 -0.54 12.53
C LYS A 112 16.86 -0.19 11.07
N LEU A 113 16.27 -1.11 10.30
CA LEU A 113 15.85 -0.82 8.92
C LEU A 113 14.74 0.24 8.84
N SER A 114 13.82 0.24 9.81
CA SER A 114 12.83 1.31 9.95
C SER A 114 13.50 2.65 10.26
N GLN A 115 14.54 2.66 11.10
CA GLN A 115 15.32 3.86 11.40
C GLN A 115 16.02 4.41 10.15
N TYR A 116 16.62 3.56 9.31
CA TYR A 116 17.19 4.00 8.03
C TYR A 116 16.11 4.58 7.10
N SER A 117 14.93 3.96 7.05
CA SER A 117 13.79 4.47 6.27
C SER A 117 13.35 5.84 6.77
N ARG A 118 13.37 6.07 8.09
CA ARG A 118 13.08 7.37 8.72
C ARG A 118 14.09 8.44 8.32
N VAL A 119 15.38 8.11 8.40
CA VAL A 119 16.48 9.03 8.06
C VAL A 119 16.45 9.39 6.57
N LEU A 120 16.13 8.44 5.69
CA LEU A 120 15.98 8.69 4.25
C LEU A 120 14.67 9.41 3.90
N GLY A 121 13.60 9.21 4.67
CA GLY A 121 12.30 9.84 4.45
C GLY A 121 12.33 11.36 4.61
N ALA A 122 13.10 11.89 5.56
CA ALA A 122 13.21 13.32 5.79
C ALA A 122 13.77 14.13 4.60
N PRO A 123 14.95 13.81 4.01
CA PRO A 123 15.45 14.51 2.83
C PRO A 123 14.56 14.30 1.61
N LEU A 124 13.95 13.12 1.45
CA LEU A 124 12.98 12.87 0.39
C LEU A 124 11.73 13.75 0.53
N ALA A 125 11.24 13.97 1.74
CA ALA A 125 10.11 14.85 1.99
C ALA A 125 10.45 16.30 1.61
N ILE A 126 11.66 16.77 1.89
CA ILE A 126 12.13 18.12 1.48
C ILE A 126 12.14 18.24 -0.04
N ILE A 127 12.76 17.27 -0.74
CA ILE A 127 12.86 17.27 -2.20
C ILE A 127 11.46 17.21 -2.83
N GLN A 128 10.57 16.34 -2.32
CA GLN A 128 9.20 16.24 -2.79
C GLN A 128 8.40 17.51 -2.51
N ALA A 129 8.56 18.15 -1.34
CA ALA A 129 7.89 19.40 -0.99
C ALA A 129 8.27 20.53 -1.96
N ILE A 130 9.57 20.68 -2.25
CA ILE A 130 10.06 21.65 -3.22
C ILE A 130 9.48 21.38 -4.61
N GLY A 131 9.56 20.13 -5.08
CA GLY A 131 9.05 19.73 -6.39
C GLY A 131 7.54 19.98 -6.53
N PHE A 132 6.75 19.64 -5.51
CA PHE A 132 5.31 19.88 -5.51
C PHE A 132 4.95 21.36 -5.49
N LEU A 133 5.64 22.18 -4.68
CA LEU A 133 5.36 23.61 -4.62
C LEU A 133 5.70 24.31 -5.95
N ILE A 134 6.81 23.95 -6.60
CA ILE A 134 7.15 24.47 -7.92
C ILE A 134 6.08 24.06 -8.95
N LEU A 135 5.65 22.80 -8.92
CA LEU A 135 4.60 22.30 -9.81
C LEU A 135 3.28 23.07 -9.60
N LEU A 136 2.87 23.30 -8.36
CA LEU A 136 1.65 24.05 -8.03
C LEU A 136 1.71 25.53 -8.41
N GLN A 137 2.89 26.16 -8.28
CA GLN A 137 3.13 27.52 -8.78
C GLN A 137 3.05 27.58 -10.31
N SER A 138 3.63 26.61 -11.01
CA SER A 138 3.58 26.56 -12.49
C SER A 138 2.17 26.39 -13.05
N GLN A 139 1.26 25.84 -12.25
CA GLN A 139 -0.16 25.62 -12.60
C GLN A 139 -1.09 26.71 -12.04
N ALA A 140 -0.54 27.83 -11.58
CA ALA A 140 -1.27 29.00 -11.05
C ALA A 140 -2.22 28.72 -9.86
N VAL A 141 -2.01 27.65 -9.10
CA VAL A 141 -2.76 27.37 -7.86
C VAL A 141 -2.28 28.23 -6.70
N LEU A 142 -0.98 28.53 -6.73
CA LEU A 142 -0.32 29.41 -5.79
C LEU A 142 0.09 30.68 -6.55
N PRO A 143 -0.23 31.88 -6.04
CA PRO A 143 0.40 33.11 -6.51
C PRO A 143 1.93 32.95 -6.44
N HIS A 144 2.69 33.70 -7.25
CA HIS A 144 4.14 33.73 -7.10
C HIS A 144 4.51 34.19 -5.68
N ILE A 145 4.93 33.23 -4.87
CA ILE A 145 5.24 33.45 -3.46
C ILE A 145 6.68 33.99 -3.36
N THR A 146 6.93 34.95 -2.48
CA THR A 146 8.29 35.39 -2.14
C THR A 146 9.13 34.20 -1.67
N ILE A 147 10.43 34.19 -1.99
CA ILE A 147 11.38 33.14 -1.59
C ILE A 147 11.30 32.78 -0.10
N ALA A 148 11.12 33.79 0.77
CA ALA A 148 10.95 33.58 2.20
C ALA A 148 9.71 32.73 2.55
N ALA A 149 8.56 33.02 1.95
CA ALA A 149 7.33 32.26 2.20
C ALA A 149 7.33 30.90 1.49
N PHE A 150 8.05 30.75 0.37
CA PHE A 150 8.32 29.43 -0.23
C PHE A 150 9.11 28.52 0.74
N SER A 151 10.20 29.03 1.33
CA SER A 151 11.00 28.26 2.31
C SER A 151 10.20 27.89 3.56
N ILE A 152 9.36 28.79 4.07
CA ILE A 152 8.46 28.50 5.20
C ILE A 152 7.50 27.37 4.83
N ASN A 153 6.87 27.42 3.65
CA ASN A 153 5.95 26.37 3.20
C ASN A 153 6.65 25.02 3.05
N VAL A 154 7.88 24.97 2.51
CA VAL A 154 8.69 23.74 2.45
C VAL A 154 8.91 23.15 3.84
N ILE A 155 9.28 23.97 4.82
CA ILE A 155 9.51 23.52 6.20
C ILE A 155 8.21 23.00 6.81
N VAL A 156 7.09 23.72 6.65
CA VAL A 156 5.78 23.33 7.17
C VAL A 156 5.30 22.00 6.57
N ILE A 157 5.40 21.83 5.25
CA ILE A 157 5.01 20.59 4.56
C ILE A 157 5.90 19.41 5.00
N THR A 158 7.21 19.65 5.10
CA THR A 158 8.16 18.63 5.53
C THR A 158 7.88 18.20 6.97
N ALA A 159 7.69 19.18 7.87
CA ALA A 159 7.34 18.92 9.26
C ALA A 159 6.01 18.17 9.38
N GLY A 160 5.00 18.52 8.57
CA GLY A 160 3.73 17.82 8.50
C GLY A 160 3.86 16.35 8.08
N SER A 161 4.69 16.06 7.07
CA SER A 161 4.95 14.68 6.62
C SER A 161 5.72 13.87 7.66
N ILE A 162 6.73 14.45 8.32
CA ILE A 162 7.47 13.80 9.41
C ILE A 162 6.55 13.51 10.60
N LEU A 163 5.68 14.46 10.95
CA LEU A 163 4.70 14.29 12.03
C LEU A 163 3.72 13.15 11.72
N LEU A 164 3.28 13.01 10.46
CA LEU A 164 2.45 11.89 10.05
C LEU A 164 3.15 10.54 10.12
N MET A 165 4.40 10.49 9.67
CA MET A 165 5.20 9.28 9.79
C MET A 165 5.31 8.87 11.26
N TRP A 166 5.62 9.82 12.15
CA TRP A 166 5.66 9.59 13.58
C TRP A 166 4.32 9.09 14.14
N LEU A 167 3.19 9.68 13.71
CA LEU A 167 1.86 9.23 14.08
C LEU A 167 1.56 7.80 13.58
N GLY A 168 2.03 7.44 12.39
CA GLY A 168 1.93 6.08 11.86
C GLY A 168 2.76 5.06 12.65
N GLU A 169 3.95 5.44 13.11
CA GLU A 169 4.78 4.60 13.99
C GLU A 169 4.10 4.42 15.36
N LEU A 170 3.56 5.49 15.95
CA LEU A 170 2.81 5.40 17.21
C LEU A 170 1.60 4.47 17.10
N ILE A 171 0.85 4.52 15.99
CA ILE A 171 -0.25 3.57 15.75
C ILE A 171 0.28 2.14 15.64
N SER A 172 1.45 1.94 15.04
CA SER A 172 2.03 0.59 14.91
C SER A 172 2.53 0.02 16.24
N GLU A 173 3.02 0.88 17.14
CA GLU A 173 3.57 0.49 18.44
C GLU A 173 2.47 0.33 19.51
N PHE A 174 1.57 1.31 19.63
CA PHE A 174 0.54 1.35 20.68
C PHE A 174 -0.88 1.02 20.19
N GLY A 175 -1.09 0.98 18.88
CA GLY A 175 -2.38 0.71 18.26
C GLY A 175 -2.55 -0.75 17.81
N ILE A 176 -3.38 -0.94 16.78
CA ILE A 176 -3.62 -2.24 16.14
C ILE A 176 -3.29 -2.11 14.66
N GLY A 177 -2.51 -3.04 14.11
CA GLY A 177 -2.25 -3.08 12.68
C GLY A 177 -0.96 -2.37 12.28
N ASN A 178 -0.85 -2.04 10.98
CA ASN A 178 0.22 -1.19 10.46
C ASN A 178 -0.32 0.24 10.36
N GLY A 179 0.27 1.17 11.11
CA GLY A 179 -0.23 2.54 11.19
C GLY A 179 -0.15 3.31 9.88
N VAL A 180 0.87 3.07 9.05
CA VAL A 180 0.97 3.71 7.73
C VAL A 180 -0.19 3.27 6.83
N SER A 181 -0.48 1.97 6.80
CA SER A 181 -1.61 1.42 6.06
C SER A 181 -2.95 1.97 6.56
N LEU A 182 -3.10 2.15 7.87
CA LEU A 182 -4.31 2.70 8.47
C LEU A 182 -4.52 4.19 8.18
N ILE A 183 -3.45 4.98 8.10
CA ILE A 183 -3.53 6.38 7.66
C ILE A 183 -4.02 6.46 6.20
N ILE A 184 -3.51 5.60 5.32
CA ILE A 184 -3.96 5.53 3.91
C ILE A 184 -5.43 5.09 3.84
N PHE A 185 -5.80 4.04 4.59
CA PHE A 185 -7.18 3.55 4.69
C PHE A 185 -8.14 4.65 5.16
N ALA A 186 -7.82 5.32 6.27
CA ALA A 186 -8.63 6.44 6.77
C ALA A 186 -8.68 7.59 5.76
N GLY A 187 -7.58 7.78 5.02
CA GLY A 187 -7.46 8.62 3.85
C GLY A 187 -8.56 8.41 2.81
N ILE A 188 -8.64 7.18 2.29
CA ILE A 188 -9.56 6.75 1.24
C ILE A 188 -11.01 6.77 1.76
N VAL A 189 -11.27 6.15 2.90
CA VAL A 189 -12.62 5.97 3.45
C VAL A 189 -13.31 7.31 3.73
N SER A 190 -12.56 8.33 4.14
CA SER A 190 -13.12 9.67 4.39
C SER A 190 -13.71 10.36 3.17
N ARG A 191 -13.32 9.96 1.96
CA ARG A 191 -13.81 10.57 0.72
C ARG A 191 -15.06 9.92 0.20
N LEU A 192 -15.25 8.64 0.54
CA LEU A 192 -16.42 7.89 0.11
C LEU A 192 -17.74 8.64 0.34
N PRO A 193 -17.99 9.31 1.49
CA PRO A 193 -19.21 10.10 1.66
C PRO A 193 -19.37 11.22 0.63
N ARG A 194 -18.29 11.95 0.33
CA ARG A 194 -18.30 13.04 -0.65
C ARG A 194 -18.51 12.52 -2.07
N ASP A 195 -17.83 11.43 -2.40
CA ASP A 195 -17.92 10.78 -3.71
C ASP A 195 -19.34 10.21 -3.92
N LEU A 196 -19.97 9.64 -2.88
CA LEU A 196 -21.36 9.17 -2.92
C LEU A 196 -22.36 10.32 -3.12
N VAL A 197 -22.17 11.45 -2.44
CA VAL A 197 -23.02 12.63 -2.64
C VAL A 197 -22.86 13.18 -4.05
N GLN A 198 -21.61 13.28 -4.55
CA GLN A 198 -21.34 13.74 -5.92
C GLN A 198 -21.93 12.78 -6.96
N PHE A 199 -21.83 11.48 -6.73
CA PHE A 199 -22.44 10.44 -7.57
C PHE A 199 -23.96 10.56 -7.59
N SER A 200 -24.60 10.80 -6.43
CA SER A 200 -26.05 11.01 -6.34
C SER A 200 -26.51 12.30 -7.05
N ALA A 201 -25.69 13.36 -7.02
CA ALA A 201 -25.98 14.63 -7.66
C ALA A 201 -25.79 14.61 -9.19
N GLN A 202 -24.92 13.73 -9.70
CA GLN A 202 -24.66 13.53 -11.14
C GLN A 202 -25.41 12.33 -11.72
N TYR A 203 -26.35 11.76 -10.96
CA TYR A 203 -27.08 10.57 -11.35
C TYR A 203 -27.97 10.85 -12.57
N ASN A 204 -27.61 10.26 -13.71
CA ASN A 204 -28.42 10.28 -14.91
C ASN A 204 -29.11 8.91 -15.12
N PRO A 205 -30.45 8.83 -15.19
CA PRO A 205 -31.18 7.59 -15.43
C PRO A 205 -30.76 6.83 -16.69
N ALA A 206 -30.20 7.53 -17.69
CA ALA A 206 -29.72 6.91 -18.94
C ALA A 206 -28.50 5.98 -18.74
N ASN A 207 -27.70 6.19 -17.68
CA ASN A 207 -26.48 5.43 -17.41
C ASN A 207 -26.68 4.32 -16.36
N LEU A 208 -27.93 4.01 -15.98
CA LEU A 208 -28.27 2.96 -15.01
C LEU A 208 -27.63 1.60 -15.31
N PRO A 209 -27.61 1.09 -16.57
CA PRO A 209 -26.99 -0.20 -16.87
C PRO A 209 -25.48 -0.20 -16.61
N PHE A 210 -24.81 0.93 -16.86
CA PHE A 210 -23.38 1.08 -16.61
C PHE A 210 -23.08 1.09 -15.11
N TYR A 211 -23.85 1.85 -14.31
CA TYR A 211 -23.67 1.88 -12.86
C TYR A 211 -23.90 0.51 -12.19
N LEU A 212 -24.92 -0.22 -12.64
CA LEU A 212 -25.15 -1.60 -12.18
C LEU A 212 -23.99 -2.53 -12.57
N GLY A 213 -23.50 -2.42 -13.81
CA GLY A 213 -22.33 -3.17 -14.27
C GLY A 213 -21.09 -2.91 -13.40
N VAL A 214 -20.80 -1.64 -13.10
CA VAL A 214 -19.67 -1.26 -12.25
C VAL A 214 -19.82 -1.78 -10.82
N LEU A 215 -21.03 -1.73 -10.25
CA LEU A 215 -21.29 -2.26 -8.92
C LEU A 215 -21.05 -3.77 -8.87
N VAL A 216 -21.56 -4.52 -9.85
CA VAL A 216 -21.33 -5.97 -9.95
C VAL A 216 -19.83 -6.28 -10.06
N VAL A 217 -19.12 -5.55 -10.92
CA VAL A 217 -17.68 -5.75 -11.10
C VAL A 217 -16.89 -5.38 -9.85
N ALA A 218 -17.26 -4.30 -9.14
CA ALA A 218 -16.65 -3.94 -7.87
C ALA A 218 -16.85 -5.03 -6.83
N VAL A 219 -18.07 -5.56 -6.67
CA VAL A 219 -18.36 -6.67 -5.74
C VAL A 219 -17.56 -7.92 -6.11
N LEU A 220 -17.49 -8.27 -7.40
CA LEU A 220 -16.68 -9.39 -7.87
C LEU A 220 -15.18 -9.18 -7.62
N ALA A 221 -14.67 -7.96 -7.81
CA ALA A 221 -13.29 -7.61 -7.51
C ALA A 221 -12.99 -7.76 -6.01
N VAL A 222 -13.88 -7.27 -5.13
CA VAL A 222 -13.75 -7.46 -3.67
C VAL A 222 -13.76 -8.94 -3.32
N ALA A 223 -14.75 -9.70 -3.80
CA ALA A 223 -14.87 -11.13 -3.53
C ALA A 223 -13.64 -11.91 -4.02
N GLY A 224 -13.15 -11.59 -5.21
CA GLY A 224 -11.93 -12.17 -5.75
C GLY A 224 -10.69 -11.85 -4.90
N VAL A 225 -10.53 -10.59 -4.48
CA VAL A 225 -9.41 -10.17 -3.64
C VAL A 225 -9.44 -10.87 -2.29
N VAL A 226 -10.61 -10.96 -1.65
CA VAL A 226 -10.78 -11.70 -0.39
C VAL A 226 -10.39 -13.16 -0.59
N TYR A 227 -10.97 -13.82 -1.61
CA TYR A 227 -10.70 -15.23 -1.90
C TYR A 227 -9.23 -15.51 -2.13
N VAL A 228 -8.54 -14.72 -2.97
CA VAL A 228 -7.11 -14.91 -3.26
C VAL A 228 -6.22 -14.57 -2.07
N THR A 229 -6.63 -13.61 -1.23
CA THR A 229 -5.86 -13.20 -0.03
C THR A 229 -5.99 -14.21 1.13
N GLU A 230 -7.09 -14.95 1.18
CA GLU A 230 -7.30 -16.03 2.16
C GLU A 230 -6.80 -17.39 1.65
N ALA A 231 -6.72 -17.58 0.34
CA ALA A 231 -6.28 -18.84 -0.23
C ALA A 231 -4.82 -19.14 0.16
N GLU A 232 -4.64 -20.33 0.72
CA GLU A 232 -3.35 -20.87 1.15
C GLU A 232 -3.11 -22.26 0.58
N ARG A 233 -1.84 -22.55 0.32
CA ARG A 233 -1.36 -23.87 -0.07
C ARG A 233 -0.72 -24.52 1.14
N SER A 234 -1.42 -25.50 1.72
CA SER A 234 -0.90 -26.31 2.84
C SER A 234 0.18 -27.27 2.35
N VAL A 235 1.41 -27.11 2.85
CA VAL A 235 2.51 -28.06 2.61
C VAL A 235 2.62 -28.97 3.85
N PRO A 236 2.41 -30.29 3.73
CA PRO A 236 2.45 -31.18 4.87
C PRO A 236 3.87 -31.27 5.43
N VAL A 237 4.00 -31.16 6.75
CA VAL A 237 5.24 -31.28 7.49
C VAL A 237 5.06 -32.30 8.60
N THR A 238 6.01 -33.22 8.73
CA THR A 238 6.01 -34.22 9.80
C THR A 238 7.17 -33.96 10.74
N TYR A 239 6.89 -33.93 12.03
CA TYR A 239 7.94 -33.88 13.04
C TYR A 239 8.55 -35.27 13.24
N ALA A 240 9.88 -35.31 13.35
CA ALA A 240 10.62 -36.54 13.58
C ALA A 240 10.08 -37.29 14.80
N LYS A 241 9.82 -38.59 14.60
CA LYS A 241 9.35 -39.49 15.65
C LYS A 241 10.53 -39.82 16.55
N GLN A 242 10.35 -39.70 17.87
CA GLN A 242 11.30 -40.24 18.84
C GLN A 242 10.83 -41.64 19.24
N VAL A 243 11.61 -42.66 18.89
CA VAL A 243 11.37 -44.03 19.36
C VAL A 243 12.16 -44.23 20.64
N ARG A 244 11.46 -44.47 21.76
CA ARG A 244 12.09 -44.75 23.05
C ARG A 244 11.54 -46.07 23.59
N GLY A 245 12.34 -47.13 23.50
CA GLY A 245 11.92 -48.51 23.79
C GLY A 245 10.90 -49.03 22.76
N ASN A 246 9.85 -49.73 23.21
CA ASN A 246 8.77 -50.26 22.37
C ASN A 246 7.65 -49.24 22.07
N LYS A 247 7.77 -47.97 22.50
CA LYS A 247 6.75 -46.94 22.29
C LYS A 247 7.28 -45.85 21.36
N VAL A 248 6.52 -45.57 20.32
CA VAL A 248 6.76 -44.47 19.39
C VAL A 248 6.08 -43.22 19.97
N TYR A 249 6.86 -42.21 20.34
CA TYR A 249 6.34 -40.90 20.73
C TYR A 249 6.53 -39.91 19.56
N GLY A 250 5.47 -39.16 19.27
CA GLY A 250 5.49 -38.13 18.23
C GLY A 250 5.08 -38.62 16.83
N GLY A 251 5.33 -37.77 15.83
CA GLY A 251 4.84 -37.94 14.46
C GLY A 251 3.49 -37.30 14.19
N SER A 252 3.15 -36.23 14.90
CA SER A 252 2.02 -35.39 14.50
C SER A 252 2.31 -34.78 13.13
N SER A 253 1.43 -35.06 12.17
CA SER A 253 1.45 -34.39 10.87
C SER A 253 0.83 -33.01 11.05
N THR A 254 1.62 -31.97 10.78
CA THR A 254 1.11 -30.61 10.65
C THR A 254 1.21 -30.16 9.20
N TYR A 255 0.83 -28.93 8.91
CA TYR A 255 1.07 -28.29 7.63
C TYR A 255 1.69 -26.91 7.81
N LEU A 256 2.54 -26.52 6.87
CA LEU A 256 3.05 -25.18 6.71
C LEU A 256 2.13 -24.44 5.73
N PRO A 257 1.37 -23.42 6.17
CA PRO A 257 0.50 -22.65 5.27
C PRO A 257 1.33 -21.69 4.41
N LEU A 258 1.31 -21.89 3.09
CA LEU A 258 1.91 -20.98 2.12
C LEU A 258 0.82 -20.16 1.44
N ARG A 259 0.64 -18.90 1.84
CA ARG A 259 -0.38 -18.02 1.27
C ARG A 259 -0.08 -17.69 -0.20
N LEU A 260 -1.13 -17.59 -1.02
CA LEU A 260 -1.03 -17.19 -2.43
C LEU A 260 -0.56 -15.75 -2.61
N ASN A 261 -1.07 -14.83 -1.78
CA ASN A 261 -0.59 -13.46 -1.71
C ASN A 261 0.04 -13.19 -0.33
N GLN A 262 1.35 -13.33 -0.24
CA GLN A 262 2.11 -12.95 0.97
C GLN A 262 2.35 -11.44 1.07
N SER A 263 2.26 -10.74 -0.07
CA SER A 263 2.66 -9.33 -0.19
C SER A 263 1.57 -8.33 0.24
N GLY A 264 0.33 -8.78 0.38
CA GLY A 264 -0.81 -7.90 0.66
C GLY A 264 -0.97 -6.84 -0.43
N VAL A 265 -1.05 -5.57 -0.02
CA VAL A 265 -1.25 -4.39 -0.92
C VAL A 265 0.06 -3.72 -1.31
N ILE A 266 1.14 -4.03 -0.60
CA ILE A 266 2.39 -3.27 -0.69
C ILE A 266 2.92 -3.19 -2.14
N PRO A 267 2.89 -4.27 -2.95
CA PRO A 267 3.29 -4.20 -4.36
C PRO A 267 2.48 -3.21 -5.21
N ILE A 268 1.18 -3.09 -4.96
CA ILE A 268 0.30 -2.16 -5.69
C ILE A 268 0.72 -0.72 -5.40
N ILE A 269 1.02 -0.43 -4.13
CA ILE A 269 1.50 0.88 -3.69
C ILE A 269 2.88 1.17 -4.32
N PHE A 270 3.78 0.19 -4.33
CA PHE A 270 5.13 0.34 -4.88
C PHE A 270 5.09 0.62 -6.38
N ALA A 271 4.28 -0.14 -7.13
CA ALA A 271 4.07 0.05 -8.55
C ALA A 271 3.54 1.47 -8.85
N LEU A 272 2.58 1.96 -8.08
CA LEU A 272 2.08 3.33 -8.22
C LEU A 272 3.17 4.36 -7.90
N SER A 273 3.86 4.26 -6.75
CA SER A 273 4.89 5.23 -6.36
C SER A 273 6.00 5.39 -7.40
N ILE A 274 6.46 4.28 -7.97
CA ILE A 274 7.53 4.31 -8.99
C ILE A 274 7.01 4.87 -10.30
N LEU A 275 5.76 4.58 -10.66
CA LEU A 275 5.18 5.06 -11.91
C LEU A 275 4.83 6.55 -11.86
N LEU A 276 4.49 7.07 -10.67
CA LEU A 276 4.25 8.49 -10.40
C LEU A 276 5.54 9.33 -10.47
N PHE A 277 6.70 8.76 -10.11
CA PHE A 277 7.96 9.50 -10.01
C PHE A 277 8.43 10.12 -11.35
N PRO A 278 8.53 9.36 -12.46
CA PRO A 278 8.85 9.92 -13.77
C PRO A 278 7.82 10.95 -14.23
N GLN A 279 6.52 10.75 -13.95
CA GLN A 279 5.47 11.69 -14.36
C GLN A 279 5.66 13.06 -13.73
N ILE A 280 6.03 13.10 -12.45
CA ILE A 280 6.29 14.36 -11.74
C ILE A 280 7.51 15.06 -12.35
N ILE A 281 8.59 14.32 -12.64
CA ILE A 281 9.81 14.87 -13.24
C ILE A 281 9.56 15.39 -14.65
N PHE A 282 8.93 14.59 -15.52
CA PHE A 282 8.64 15.01 -16.89
C PHE A 282 7.62 16.14 -16.95
N GLY A 283 6.64 16.16 -16.04
CA GLY A 283 5.71 17.28 -15.88
C GLY A 283 6.43 18.56 -15.46
N ALA A 284 7.38 18.48 -14.53
CA ALA A 284 8.17 19.63 -14.09
C ALA A 284 9.13 20.13 -15.19
N ILE A 285 9.84 19.23 -15.88
CA ILE A 285 10.78 19.57 -16.96
C ILE A 285 10.04 20.15 -18.16
N GLY A 286 8.86 19.63 -18.51
CA GLY A 286 8.03 20.16 -19.61
C GLY A 286 7.58 21.61 -19.39
N ASN A 287 7.40 22.02 -18.13
CA ASN A 287 7.05 23.40 -17.77
C ASN A 287 8.27 24.33 -17.62
N LEU A 288 9.45 23.79 -17.29
CA LEU A 288 10.69 24.57 -17.13
C LEU A 288 11.47 24.77 -18.44
N ALA A 289 11.38 23.82 -19.38
CA ALA A 289 12.15 23.85 -20.60
C ALA A 289 11.42 24.67 -21.69
N GLY A 290 11.80 25.94 -21.85
CA GLY A 290 11.42 26.79 -22.98
C GLY A 290 11.92 26.30 -24.36
N HIS A 291 12.43 25.06 -24.47
CA HIS A 291 12.93 24.46 -25.70
C HIS A 291 11.85 23.55 -26.33
N PRO A 292 11.41 23.83 -27.58
CA PRO A 292 10.29 23.13 -28.23
C PRO A 292 10.51 21.62 -28.39
N THR A 293 11.76 21.17 -28.53
CA THR A 293 12.12 19.76 -28.70
C THR A 293 12.01 18.95 -27.40
N ILE A 294 12.40 19.53 -26.27
CA ILE A 294 12.28 18.92 -24.93
C ILE A 294 10.83 18.96 -24.45
N ALA A 295 10.09 20.03 -24.78
CA ALA A 295 8.65 20.14 -24.54
C ALA A 295 7.86 19.11 -25.38
N GLY A 296 8.26 18.86 -26.62
CA GLY A 296 7.66 17.82 -27.47
C GLY A 296 7.91 16.41 -26.96
N LEU A 297 9.14 16.10 -26.54
CA LEU A 297 9.50 14.80 -25.98
C LEU A 297 8.80 14.55 -24.64
N SER A 298 8.75 15.56 -23.75
CA SER A 298 8.04 15.46 -22.47
C SER A 298 6.52 15.34 -22.64
N LYS A 299 5.90 16.01 -23.63
CA LYS A 299 4.48 15.81 -23.98
C LYS A 299 4.20 14.44 -24.56
N ALA A 300 5.08 13.91 -25.41
CA ALA A 300 4.94 12.56 -25.95
C ALA A 300 5.05 11.50 -24.85
N ILE A 301 6.08 11.59 -23.98
CA ILE A 301 6.27 10.66 -22.87
C ILE A 301 5.15 10.79 -21.83
N SER A 302 4.74 12.01 -21.47
CA SER A 302 3.63 12.21 -20.54
C SER A 302 2.32 11.68 -21.11
N GLY A 303 2.03 11.84 -22.40
CA GLY A 303 0.84 11.27 -23.04
C GLY A 303 0.78 9.74 -22.96
N TRP A 304 1.93 9.06 -22.99
CA TRP A 304 2.03 7.60 -22.84
C TRP A 304 1.95 7.16 -21.37
N LEU A 305 2.37 8.03 -20.46
CA LEU A 305 2.36 7.81 -19.01
C LEU A 305 1.13 8.39 -18.30
N THR A 306 0.20 9.05 -18.99
CA THR A 306 -1.05 9.52 -18.39
C THR A 306 -2.18 8.53 -18.61
N PRO A 307 -2.98 8.21 -17.57
CA PRO A 307 -4.24 7.52 -17.74
C PRO A 307 -5.19 8.34 -18.66
N PRO A 308 -6.05 7.70 -19.48
CA PRO A 308 -6.35 6.27 -19.53
C PRO A 308 -5.64 5.56 -20.72
N SER A 309 -4.39 5.90 -21.02
CA SER A 309 -3.69 5.29 -22.15
C SER A 309 -3.45 3.79 -21.94
N TRP A 310 -3.60 3.00 -23.01
CA TRP A 310 -3.34 1.56 -22.96
C TRP A 310 -1.88 1.21 -22.57
N PRO A 311 -0.85 1.95 -23.01
CA PRO A 311 0.53 1.73 -22.56
C PRO A 311 0.70 1.89 -21.05
N TYR A 312 0.01 2.87 -20.43
CA TYR A 312 0.02 3.04 -18.98
C TYR A 312 -0.53 1.81 -18.26
N GLY A 313 -1.68 1.28 -18.72
CA GLY A 313 -2.30 0.09 -18.13
C GLY A 313 -1.39 -1.14 -18.19
N ILE A 314 -0.72 -1.37 -19.33
CA ILE A 314 0.22 -2.49 -19.51
C ILE A 314 1.46 -2.31 -18.64
N LEU A 315 2.04 -1.10 -18.58
CA LEU A 315 3.19 -0.84 -17.72
C LEU A 315 2.83 -1.01 -16.24
N TYR A 316 1.64 -0.55 -15.86
CA TYR A 316 1.12 -0.73 -14.51
C TYR A 316 0.90 -2.21 -14.17
N PHE A 317 0.35 -3.01 -15.09
CA PHE A 317 0.26 -4.47 -14.95
C PHE A 317 1.60 -5.08 -14.62
N LEU A 318 2.59 -4.79 -15.47
CA LEU A 318 3.90 -5.40 -15.43
C LEU A 318 4.62 -5.00 -14.14
N MET A 319 4.49 -3.74 -13.72
CA MET A 319 5.02 -3.28 -12.44
C MET A 319 4.37 -3.97 -11.25
N VAL A 320 3.05 -4.13 -11.22
CA VAL A 320 2.37 -4.84 -10.12
C VAL A 320 2.83 -6.30 -10.06
N VAL A 321 2.92 -6.99 -11.20
CA VAL A 321 3.40 -8.38 -11.27
C VAL A 321 4.84 -8.48 -10.78
N LEU A 322 5.73 -7.62 -11.30
CA LEU A 322 7.15 -7.58 -10.95
C LEU A 322 7.34 -7.29 -9.45
N PHE A 323 6.64 -6.29 -8.90
CA PHE A 323 6.75 -5.97 -7.48
C PHE A 323 6.16 -7.02 -6.57
N THR A 324 5.15 -7.77 -7.02
CA THR A 324 4.61 -8.90 -6.24
C THR A 324 5.64 -10.02 -6.14
N TYR A 325 6.33 -10.34 -7.24
CA TYR A 325 7.45 -11.28 -7.23
C TYR A 325 8.60 -10.80 -6.37
N PHE A 326 8.99 -9.54 -6.56
CA PHE A 326 10.08 -8.92 -5.82
C PHE A 326 9.81 -8.95 -4.31
N TYR A 327 8.65 -8.46 -3.88
CA TYR A 327 8.30 -8.42 -2.46
C TYR A 327 8.26 -9.84 -1.86
N THR A 328 7.62 -10.79 -2.57
CA THR A 328 7.53 -12.17 -2.08
C THR A 328 8.91 -12.82 -1.93
N ALA A 329 9.82 -12.59 -2.88
CA ALA A 329 11.20 -13.09 -2.80
C ALA A 329 12.01 -12.48 -1.65
N VAL A 330 11.72 -11.23 -1.27
CA VAL A 330 12.38 -10.55 -0.14
C VAL A 330 11.83 -11.04 1.20
N THR A 331 10.52 -11.26 1.30
CA THR A 331 9.89 -11.65 2.58
C THR A 331 9.93 -13.15 2.84
N PHE A 332 9.97 -13.97 1.79
CA PHE A 332 9.95 -15.42 1.89
C PHE A 332 11.28 -15.98 1.40
N ASP A 333 12.15 -16.32 2.34
CA ASP A 333 13.42 -16.99 2.05
C ASP A 333 13.26 -18.52 2.26
N PRO A 334 13.20 -19.33 1.17
CA PRO A 334 13.03 -20.77 1.28
C PRO A 334 14.16 -21.46 2.05
N LYS A 335 15.37 -20.89 2.01
CA LYS A 335 16.54 -21.45 2.68
C LYS A 335 16.37 -21.40 4.18
N LEU A 336 16.02 -20.24 4.71
CA LEU A 336 15.81 -20.04 6.15
C LEU A 336 14.66 -20.89 6.69
N ILE A 337 13.58 -21.04 5.90
CA ILE A 337 12.45 -21.88 6.29
C ILE A 337 12.89 -23.35 6.33
N SER A 338 13.69 -23.80 5.36
CA SER A 338 14.22 -25.15 5.35
C SER A 338 15.17 -25.43 6.53
N GLU A 339 16.04 -24.48 6.88
CA GLU A 339 16.94 -24.58 8.04
C GLU A 339 16.14 -24.59 9.35
N ASN A 340 15.10 -23.76 9.47
CA ASN A 340 14.23 -23.74 10.65
C ASN A 340 13.42 -25.04 10.80
N LEU A 341 12.93 -25.61 9.70
CA LEU A 341 12.30 -26.94 9.70
C LEU A 341 13.29 -28.00 10.18
N GLN A 342 14.52 -27.98 9.68
CA GLN A 342 15.56 -28.91 10.10
C GLN A 342 15.94 -28.75 11.58
N ARG A 343 16.10 -27.51 12.07
CA ARG A 343 16.39 -27.20 13.49
C ARG A 343 15.28 -27.66 14.43
N THR A 344 14.03 -27.56 13.99
CA THR A 344 12.86 -28.02 14.77
C THR A 344 12.59 -29.53 14.63
N GLY A 345 13.43 -30.27 13.89
CA GLY A 345 13.25 -31.71 13.65
C GLY A 345 12.06 -32.02 12.74
N ALA A 346 11.57 -31.04 11.98
CA ALA A 346 10.45 -31.15 11.07
C ALA A 346 10.94 -31.37 9.63
N PHE A 347 10.28 -32.22 8.86
CA PHE A 347 10.62 -32.46 7.46
C PHE A 347 9.38 -32.64 6.58
N ILE A 348 9.53 -32.36 5.28
CA ILE A 348 8.48 -32.56 4.29
C ILE A 348 8.53 -34.02 3.83
N PRO A 349 7.44 -34.80 3.97
CA PRO A 349 7.41 -36.18 3.50
C PRO A 349 7.77 -36.28 2.01
N GLY A 350 8.73 -37.15 1.69
CA GLY A 350 9.18 -37.38 0.30
C GLY A 350 10.27 -36.42 -0.20
N VAL A 351 10.72 -35.46 0.61
CA VAL A 351 11.83 -34.55 0.26
C VAL A 351 12.94 -34.67 1.31
N ARG A 352 14.19 -34.78 0.86
CA ARG A 352 15.35 -34.84 1.77
C ARG A 352 15.52 -33.49 2.49
N PRO A 353 15.72 -33.46 3.82
CA PRO A 353 16.00 -32.23 4.56
C PRO A 353 17.27 -31.52 4.04
N GLY A 354 17.30 -30.19 4.10
CA GLY A 354 18.38 -29.34 3.57
C GLY A 354 18.06 -28.78 2.19
N ASP A 355 19.04 -28.73 1.28
CA ASP A 355 18.97 -28.07 -0.03
C ASP A 355 17.77 -28.53 -0.89
N HIS A 356 17.39 -29.81 -0.82
CA HIS A 356 16.24 -30.31 -1.57
C HIS A 356 14.90 -29.75 -1.04
N THR A 357 14.81 -29.49 0.27
CA THR A 357 13.65 -28.85 0.89
C THR A 357 13.58 -27.38 0.50
N GLU A 358 14.71 -26.67 0.47
CA GLU A 358 14.81 -25.30 -0.04
C GLU A 358 14.29 -25.20 -1.48
N GLN A 359 14.81 -26.04 -2.39
CA GLN A 359 14.40 -26.05 -3.80
C GLN A 359 12.91 -26.39 -3.97
N HIS A 360 12.39 -27.33 -3.17
CA HIS A 360 10.98 -27.70 -3.22
C HIS A 360 10.08 -26.54 -2.80
N LEU A 361 10.41 -25.88 -1.68
CA LEU A 361 9.67 -24.70 -1.20
C LEU A 361 9.77 -23.54 -2.18
N GLY A 362 10.95 -23.25 -2.72
CA GLY A 362 11.17 -22.20 -3.72
C GLY A 362 10.34 -22.41 -4.99
N ASN A 363 10.27 -23.65 -5.48
CA ASN A 363 9.45 -24.00 -6.64
C ASN A 363 7.94 -23.83 -6.37
N ILE A 364 7.48 -24.20 -5.18
CA ILE A 364 6.08 -24.00 -4.79
C ILE A 364 5.77 -22.50 -4.72
N VAL A 365 6.60 -21.72 -4.03
CA VAL A 365 6.42 -20.27 -3.80
C VAL A 365 6.41 -19.53 -5.13
N THR A 366 7.33 -19.83 -6.03
CA THR A 366 7.40 -19.19 -7.36
C THR A 366 6.13 -19.44 -8.18
N ARG A 367 5.57 -20.66 -8.12
CA ARG A 367 4.35 -21.02 -8.85
C ARG A 367 3.09 -20.41 -8.24
N ILE A 368 2.95 -20.40 -6.91
CA ILE A 368 1.79 -19.76 -6.26
C ILE A 368 1.84 -18.24 -6.45
N THR A 369 3.03 -17.64 -6.38
CA THR A 369 3.21 -16.21 -6.58
C THR A 369 2.85 -15.79 -8.00
N LEU A 370 3.06 -16.65 -9.01
CA LEU A 370 2.62 -16.38 -10.38
C LEU A 370 1.11 -16.10 -10.46
N VAL A 371 0.32 -16.98 -9.85
CA VAL A 371 -1.14 -16.87 -9.86
C VAL A 371 -1.58 -15.63 -9.07
N GLY A 372 -0.98 -15.39 -7.91
CA GLY A 372 -1.27 -14.21 -7.09
C GLY A 372 -0.90 -12.89 -7.79
N ALA A 373 0.28 -12.82 -8.40
CA ALA A 373 0.79 -11.63 -9.08
C ALA A 373 -0.04 -11.26 -10.31
N VAL A 374 -0.38 -12.24 -11.15
CA VAL A 374 -1.24 -12.02 -12.32
C VAL A 374 -2.63 -11.57 -11.87
N PHE A 375 -3.20 -12.21 -10.85
CA PHE A 375 -4.50 -11.82 -10.30
C PHE A 375 -4.50 -10.37 -9.79
N LEU A 376 -3.52 -10.00 -8.95
CA LEU A 376 -3.38 -8.63 -8.45
C LEU A 376 -3.17 -7.63 -9.58
N GLY A 377 -2.38 -7.97 -10.59
CA GLY A 377 -2.17 -7.13 -11.76
C GLY A 377 -3.46 -6.87 -12.54
N VAL A 378 -4.25 -7.92 -12.81
CA VAL A 378 -5.55 -7.79 -13.50
C VAL A 378 -6.49 -6.90 -12.69
N VAL A 379 -6.60 -7.17 -11.40
CA VAL A 379 -7.48 -6.43 -10.50
C VAL A 379 -7.05 -4.95 -10.39
N ALA A 380 -5.76 -4.66 -10.38
CA ALA A 380 -5.25 -3.28 -10.30
C ALA A 380 -5.60 -2.43 -11.54
N ILE A 381 -5.67 -3.03 -12.73
CA ILE A 381 -5.97 -2.31 -13.99
C ILE A 381 -7.47 -2.23 -14.23
N LEU A 382 -8.25 -3.11 -13.59
CA LEU A 382 -9.70 -3.18 -13.74
C LEU A 382 -10.38 -1.79 -13.64
N PRO A 383 -10.05 -0.91 -12.67
CA PRO A 383 -10.61 0.45 -12.61
C PRO A 383 -10.27 1.32 -13.83
N LEU A 384 -9.08 1.17 -14.40
CA LEU A 384 -8.64 1.89 -15.61
C LEU A 384 -9.40 1.41 -16.85
N VAL A 385 -9.66 0.11 -16.95
CA VAL A 385 -10.48 -0.45 -18.04
C VAL A 385 -11.91 0.06 -17.94
N ILE A 386 -12.51 0.03 -16.75
CA ILE A 386 -13.86 0.57 -16.53
C ILE A 386 -13.93 2.04 -16.95
N GLN A 387 -12.90 2.83 -16.63
CA GLN A 387 -12.81 4.23 -17.03
C GLN A 387 -12.84 4.41 -18.55
N THR A 388 -12.09 3.61 -19.31
CA THR A 388 -12.07 3.70 -20.78
C THR A 388 -13.41 3.38 -21.44
N PHE A 389 -14.23 2.54 -20.80
CA PHE A 389 -15.56 2.18 -21.30
C PHE A 389 -16.69 3.03 -20.70
N SER A 390 -16.36 4.00 -19.84
CA SER A 390 -17.36 4.87 -19.20
C SER A 390 -17.81 5.98 -20.15
N PRO A 391 -19.13 6.21 -20.33
CA PRO A 391 -19.67 7.26 -21.20
C PRO A 391 -19.18 8.67 -20.84
N ASP A 392 -18.94 8.92 -19.56
CA ASP A 392 -18.59 10.25 -19.02
C ASP A 392 -17.08 10.39 -18.72
N ASN A 393 -16.27 9.37 -19.05
CA ASN A 393 -14.84 9.28 -18.70
C ASN A 393 -14.57 9.72 -17.25
N SER A 394 -15.46 9.35 -16.33
CA SER A 394 -15.48 9.88 -14.98
C SER A 394 -14.25 9.42 -14.20
N GLN A 395 -13.27 10.31 -14.04
CA GLN A 395 -12.01 10.05 -13.34
C GLN A 395 -12.22 9.63 -11.88
N THR A 396 -13.32 10.07 -11.27
CA THR A 396 -13.75 9.72 -9.91
C THR A 396 -13.92 8.22 -9.72
N LEU A 397 -14.39 7.50 -10.73
CA LEU A 397 -14.66 6.06 -10.64
C LEU A 397 -13.38 5.21 -10.64
N ALA A 398 -12.38 5.60 -11.45
CA ALA A 398 -11.09 4.92 -11.52
C ALA A 398 -10.30 5.06 -10.21
N ILE A 399 -10.29 6.28 -9.66
CA ILE A 399 -9.65 6.65 -8.39
C ILE A 399 -10.30 5.85 -7.24
N GLY A 400 -11.64 5.76 -7.22
CA GLY A 400 -12.37 4.95 -6.24
C GLY A 400 -12.06 3.46 -6.31
N GLY A 401 -11.92 2.89 -7.52
CA GLY A 401 -11.62 1.47 -7.71
C GLY A 401 -10.27 1.03 -7.16
N THR A 402 -9.20 1.79 -7.42
CA THR A 402 -7.88 1.48 -6.84
C THR A 402 -7.86 1.68 -5.32
N GLY A 403 -8.54 2.72 -4.82
CA GLY A 403 -8.70 2.95 -3.38
C GLY A 403 -9.43 1.81 -2.68
N LEU A 404 -10.48 1.26 -3.31
CA LEU A 404 -11.27 0.15 -2.77
C LEU A 404 -10.43 -1.12 -2.58
N LEU A 405 -9.52 -1.43 -3.50
CA LEU A 405 -8.60 -2.56 -3.38
C LEU A 405 -7.66 -2.42 -2.18
N ILE A 406 -7.09 -1.22 -2.00
CA ILE A 406 -6.24 -0.91 -0.86
C ILE A 406 -7.04 -1.07 0.44
N VAL A 407 -8.26 -0.55 0.47
CA VAL A 407 -9.16 -0.62 1.65
C VAL A 407 -9.44 -2.06 2.05
N VAL A 408 -9.89 -2.91 1.13
CA VAL A 408 -10.24 -4.31 1.42
C VAL A 408 -9.07 -5.05 2.05
N SER A 409 -7.89 -4.95 1.44
CA SER A 409 -6.74 -5.69 1.90
C SER A 409 -6.16 -5.14 3.23
N VAL A 410 -6.24 -3.84 3.50
CA VAL A 410 -5.88 -3.29 4.83
C VAL A 410 -6.86 -3.77 5.91
N VAL A 411 -8.15 -3.86 5.58
CA VAL A 411 -9.16 -4.42 6.50
C VAL A 411 -8.86 -5.89 6.79
N ILE A 412 -8.54 -6.71 5.78
CA ILE A 412 -8.17 -8.12 5.98
C ILE A 412 -6.92 -8.25 6.86
N ASP A 413 -5.87 -7.43 6.64
CA ASP A 413 -4.67 -7.46 7.49
C ASP A 413 -4.99 -7.08 8.95
N LEU A 414 -5.83 -6.06 9.15
CA LEU A 414 -6.27 -5.67 10.48
C LEU A 414 -7.07 -6.79 11.17
N LEU A 415 -8.04 -7.38 10.47
CA LEU A 415 -8.84 -8.49 11.02
C LEU A 415 -7.95 -9.66 11.41
N LYS A 416 -7.01 -10.07 10.55
CA LYS A 416 -6.06 -11.16 10.85
C LYS A 416 -5.20 -10.86 12.08
N LYS A 417 -4.74 -9.62 12.26
CA LYS A 417 -3.96 -9.21 13.43
C LYS A 417 -4.79 -9.20 14.71
N VAL A 418 -6.05 -8.78 14.62
CA VAL A 418 -6.99 -8.85 15.75
C VAL A 418 -7.27 -10.30 16.13
N ASP A 419 -7.59 -11.15 15.15
CA ASP A 419 -7.83 -12.59 15.37
C ASP A 419 -6.62 -13.26 16.02
N ALA A 420 -5.40 -12.96 15.57
CA ALA A 420 -4.17 -13.49 16.16
C ALA A 420 -4.00 -13.07 17.63
N GLN A 421 -4.34 -11.83 17.99
CA GLN A 421 -4.26 -11.36 19.39
C GLN A 421 -5.33 -12.01 20.28
N VAL A 422 -6.53 -12.22 19.75
CA VAL A 422 -7.62 -12.91 20.47
C VAL A 422 -7.23 -14.38 20.71
N ALA A 423 -6.74 -15.07 19.69
CA ALA A 423 -6.32 -16.47 19.80
C ALA A 423 -5.20 -16.65 20.84
N MET A 424 -4.19 -15.77 20.86
CA MET A 424 -3.09 -15.80 21.84
C MET A 424 -3.55 -15.64 23.30
N ARG A 425 -4.78 -15.17 23.54
CA ARG A 425 -5.35 -15.00 24.87
C ARG A 425 -6.28 -16.16 25.26
N GLU A 426 -6.87 -16.84 24.28
CA GLU A 426 -7.65 -18.06 24.49
C GLU A 426 -6.77 -19.28 24.79
N TYR A 427 -5.52 -19.26 24.29
CA TYR A 427 -4.42 -20.15 24.71
C TYR A 427 -3.76 -19.67 25.99
#